data_AF-A0A7X2PS86-F1
#
_entry.id   AF-A0A7X2PS86-F1
#
_cell.length_a   1.000
_cell.length_b   1.000
_cell.length_c   1.000
_cell.angle_alpha   90.00
_cell.angle_beta   90.00
_cell.angle_gamma   90.00
#
_symmetry.space_group_name_H-M   'P 1'
#
loop_
_entity.id
_entity.type
_entity.pdbx_description
1 polymer ?
#
loop_
_entity_poly.entity_id
_entity_poly.type
_entity_poly.pdbx_seq_one_letter_code
_entity_poly.pdbx_strand_id
1 'polypeptide(L)'
;MATPLTLNVKDVLSFFDHISPISNGHVSAVVGVVGEDLGIALLQRCLRHQHGIVSRVITKGGMPITPTNGTGKGHRLDRWLLADASDDHKRTVYQVEVKNWSATAIGGKELRVDAPDSTVRSFRKERWLSHWDADQGRFRYEIVGKVLDRMKLPAQMDDVSGKLTAISPPFQQAEVEPLVCFWWATHHSGEDESLFRYPLVHPVNGFMGFWVFSMSNYLRSIQDTEIELEMPSAARRIQWLNQLFK
;
A
#
# COMPACT_ATOMS: atom_id res chain seq x y z
N MET A 1 -0.06 -22.01 9.85
CA MET A 1 -0.56 -20.93 8.95
C MET A 1 -1.18 -19.87 9.82
N ALA A 2 -0.90 -18.59 9.58
CA ALA A 2 -1.58 -17.52 10.33
C ALA A 2 -3.05 -17.49 9.91
N THR A 3 -3.96 -17.28 10.86
CA THR A 3 -5.37 -17.14 10.55
C THR A 3 -5.58 -15.84 9.77
N PRO A 4 -6.32 -15.84 8.64
CA PRO A 4 -6.70 -14.61 7.96
C PRO A 4 -7.48 -13.71 8.91
N LEU A 5 -7.40 -12.40 8.71
CA LEU A 5 -8.20 -11.43 9.44
C LEU A 5 -9.39 -11.04 8.57
N THR A 6 -10.58 -11.07 9.16
CA THR A 6 -11.83 -10.61 8.54
C THR A 6 -12.03 -9.13 8.84
N LEU A 7 -12.38 -8.35 7.83
CA LEU A 7 -12.64 -6.92 7.95
C LEU A 7 -14.03 -6.61 7.43
N ASN A 8 -14.79 -5.84 8.20
CA ASN A 8 -15.99 -5.20 7.69
C ASN A 8 -15.61 -3.96 6.89
N VAL A 9 -15.95 -3.94 5.60
CA VAL A 9 -15.54 -2.90 4.65
C VAL A 9 -16.07 -1.52 5.06
N LYS A 10 -17.35 -1.44 5.46
CA LYS A 10 -17.99 -0.16 5.83
C LYS A 10 -17.45 0.38 7.15
N ASP A 11 -17.24 -0.48 8.14
CA ASP A 11 -16.71 -0.06 9.44
C ASP A 11 -15.28 0.46 9.30
N VAL A 12 -14.46 -0.21 8.49
CA VAL A 12 -13.09 0.22 8.21
C VAL A 12 -13.08 1.57 7.48
N LEU A 13 -13.90 1.75 6.43
CA LEU A 13 -14.04 3.04 5.76
C LEU A 13 -14.53 4.12 6.74
N SER A 14 -15.55 3.84 7.55
CA SER A 14 -16.07 4.79 8.53
C SER A 14 -15.02 5.14 9.60
N PHE A 15 -14.22 4.18 10.05
CA PHE A 15 -13.22 4.41 11.09
C PHE A 15 -12.11 5.36 10.64
N PHE A 16 -11.66 5.22 9.39
CA PHE A 16 -10.52 5.99 8.89
C PHE A 16 -10.90 7.21 8.03
N ASP A 17 -12.03 7.20 7.32
CA ASP A 17 -12.46 8.32 6.46
C ASP A 17 -13.38 9.32 7.16
N HIS A 18 -13.96 8.98 8.33
CA HIS A 18 -14.84 9.86 9.09
C HIS A 18 -14.24 10.25 10.45
N ILE A 19 -14.24 11.55 10.74
CA ILE A 19 -13.79 12.08 12.03
C ILE A 19 -14.93 11.87 13.03
N SER A 20 -14.83 10.83 13.84
CA SER A 20 -15.78 10.58 14.92
C SER A 20 -15.07 10.68 16.29
N PRO A 21 -15.78 11.01 17.37
CA PRO A 21 -15.21 10.95 18.72
C PRO A 21 -14.67 9.56 19.08
N ILE A 22 -15.23 8.50 18.48
CA ILE A 22 -14.85 7.10 18.71
C ILE A 22 -13.54 6.74 18.00
N SER A 23 -13.30 7.26 16.79
CA SER A 23 -12.06 7.02 16.04
C SER A 23 -10.94 7.96 16.47
N ASN A 24 -11.28 9.17 16.90
CA ASN A 24 -10.31 10.18 17.31
C ASN A 24 -9.47 9.69 18.49
N GLY A 25 -8.14 9.79 18.36
CA GLY A 25 -7.17 9.27 19.33
C GLY A 25 -6.82 7.78 19.20
N HIS A 26 -7.66 6.97 18.55
CA HIS A 26 -7.41 5.53 18.39
C HIS A 26 -6.76 5.18 17.04
N VAL A 27 -6.99 5.99 16.00
CA VAL A 27 -6.51 5.69 14.64
C VAL A 27 -5.00 5.44 14.60
N SER A 28 -4.18 6.29 15.22
CA SER A 28 -2.72 6.11 15.21
C SER A 28 -2.28 4.79 15.83
N ALA A 29 -2.94 4.35 16.91
CA ALA A 29 -2.66 3.07 17.55
C ALA A 29 -3.06 1.89 16.65
N VAL A 30 -4.24 1.96 16.04
CA VAL A 30 -4.70 0.94 15.07
C VAL A 30 -3.76 0.87 13.87
N VAL A 31 -3.36 2.01 13.28
CA VAL A 31 -2.37 2.07 12.20
C VAL A 31 -1.04 1.43 12.62
N GLY A 32 -0.58 1.68 13.84
CA GLY A 32 0.64 1.06 14.36
C GLY A 32 0.55 -0.48 14.44
N VAL A 33 -0.65 -1.02 14.64
CA VAL A 33 -0.88 -2.48 14.73
C VAL A 33 -1.16 -3.12 13.38
N VAL A 34 -1.87 -2.46 12.47
CA VAL A 34 -2.33 -3.11 11.23
C VAL A 34 -2.01 -2.34 9.95
N GLY A 35 -1.65 -1.05 10.01
CA GLY A 35 -1.70 -0.15 8.86
C GLY A 35 -0.86 -0.59 7.66
N GLU A 36 0.41 -0.93 7.86
CA GLU A 36 1.28 -1.38 6.76
C GLU A 36 0.76 -2.69 6.15
N ASP A 37 0.46 -3.69 6.99
CA ASP A 37 -0.03 -5.00 6.53
C ASP A 37 -1.41 -4.88 5.85
N LEU A 38 -2.26 -3.96 6.31
CA LEU A 38 -3.56 -3.66 5.69
C LEU A 38 -3.40 -3.13 4.28
N GLY A 39 -2.55 -2.10 4.09
CA GLY A 39 -2.32 -1.53 2.76
C GLY A 39 -1.76 -2.55 1.77
N ILE A 40 -0.90 -3.44 2.25
CA ILE A 40 -0.29 -4.50 1.43
C ILE A 40 -1.28 -5.60 1.11
N ALA A 41 -2.06 -6.07 2.09
CA ALA A 41 -3.06 -7.10 1.86
C ALA A 41 -4.18 -6.61 0.93
N LEU A 42 -4.62 -5.36 1.05
CA LEU A 42 -5.57 -4.75 0.12
C LEU A 42 -4.97 -4.64 -1.29
N LEU A 43 -3.71 -4.23 -1.43
CA LEU A 43 -3.03 -4.20 -2.72
C LEU A 43 -2.95 -5.59 -3.37
N GLN A 44 -2.56 -6.62 -2.61
CA GLN A 44 -2.52 -7.99 -3.11
C GLN A 44 -3.90 -8.49 -3.55
N ARG A 45 -4.96 -8.14 -2.80
CA ARG A 45 -6.34 -8.46 -3.16
C ARG A 45 -6.76 -7.71 -4.44
N CYS A 46 -6.46 -6.41 -4.56
CA CYS A 46 -6.70 -5.62 -5.77
C CYS A 46 -6.01 -6.23 -6.99
N LEU A 47 -4.70 -6.49 -6.91
CA LEU A 47 -3.93 -7.14 -7.97
C LEU A 47 -4.56 -8.46 -8.42
N ARG A 48 -4.98 -9.31 -7.47
CA ARG A 48 -5.61 -10.59 -7.77
C ARG A 48 -6.98 -10.45 -8.42
N HIS A 49 -7.87 -9.67 -7.82
CA HIS A 49 -9.29 -9.65 -8.18
C HIS A 49 -9.61 -8.69 -9.32
N GLN A 50 -8.91 -7.57 -9.44
CA GLN A 50 -9.14 -6.57 -10.50
C GLN A 50 -8.18 -6.74 -11.68
N HIS A 51 -6.99 -7.35 -11.48
CA HIS A 51 -5.97 -7.45 -12.52
C HIS A 51 -5.51 -8.89 -12.82
N GLY A 52 -6.03 -9.91 -12.13
CA GLY A 52 -5.63 -11.31 -12.33
C GLY A 52 -4.17 -11.62 -11.95
N ILE A 53 -3.50 -10.71 -11.22
CA ILE A 53 -2.08 -10.81 -10.90
C ILE A 53 -1.89 -11.56 -9.58
N VAL A 54 -1.06 -12.60 -9.61
CA VAL A 54 -0.60 -13.27 -8.40
C VAL A 54 0.56 -12.47 -7.80
N SER A 55 0.48 -12.19 -6.51
CA SER A 55 1.50 -11.41 -5.82
C SER A 55 1.86 -12.00 -4.46
N ARG A 56 3.12 -11.81 -4.04
CA ARG A 56 3.64 -12.25 -2.75
C ARG A 56 4.59 -11.22 -2.15
N VAL A 57 4.50 -11.03 -0.84
CA VAL A 57 5.47 -10.23 -0.09
C VAL A 57 6.80 -10.97 -0.06
N ILE A 58 7.89 -10.26 -0.34
CA ILE A 58 9.23 -10.85 -0.26
C ILE A 58 9.65 -10.92 1.21
N THR A 59 9.96 -12.12 1.68
CA THR A 59 10.28 -12.43 3.07
C THR A 59 11.67 -13.05 3.20
N LYS A 60 12.27 -12.91 4.39
CA LYS A 60 13.52 -13.57 4.81
C LYS A 60 13.36 -14.05 6.26
N GLY A 61 13.43 -15.35 6.47
CA GLY A 61 13.23 -15.96 7.79
C GLY A 61 11.79 -15.77 8.31
N GLY A 62 10.80 -15.80 7.42
CA GLY A 62 9.38 -15.62 7.73
C GLY A 62 8.97 -14.18 8.05
N MET A 63 9.86 -13.21 7.83
CA MET A 63 9.62 -11.78 8.07
C MET A 63 9.74 -10.98 6.78
N PRO A 64 8.86 -9.99 6.53
CA PRO A 64 8.99 -9.13 5.34
C PRO A 64 10.34 -8.42 5.26
N ILE A 65 10.92 -8.38 4.06
CA ILE A 65 12.15 -7.63 3.80
C ILE A 65 11.78 -6.15 3.56
N THR A 66 12.35 -5.27 4.37
CA THR A 66 12.25 -3.82 4.19
C THR A 66 13.14 -3.35 3.03
N PRO A 67 12.61 -2.65 2.01
CA PRO A 67 13.43 -2.01 0.99
C PRO A 67 14.31 -0.92 1.63
N THR A 68 15.60 -0.94 1.32
CA THR A 68 16.56 0.08 1.76
C THR A 68 17.49 0.42 0.62
N ASN A 69 18.04 1.62 0.60
CA ASN A 69 19.08 1.99 -0.37
C ASN A 69 20.46 1.34 -0.08
N GLY A 70 20.56 0.46 0.93
CA GLY A 70 21.80 -0.23 1.30
C GLY A 70 22.78 0.60 2.14
N THR A 71 22.42 1.83 2.51
CA THR A 71 23.21 2.68 3.41
C THR A 71 22.60 2.70 4.81
N GLY A 72 23.44 2.73 5.86
CA GLY A 72 22.96 2.69 7.25
C GLY A 72 22.08 3.89 7.65
N LYS A 73 22.14 5.00 6.92
CA LYS A 73 21.39 6.25 7.16
C LYS A 73 20.38 6.61 6.06
N GLY A 74 20.17 5.72 5.10
CA GLY A 74 19.36 6.02 3.93
C GLY A 74 17.87 5.81 4.11
N HIS A 75 17.12 6.20 3.07
CA HIS A 75 15.69 5.95 3.00
C HIS A 75 15.39 4.45 3.04
N ARG A 76 14.29 4.15 3.73
CA ARG A 76 13.69 2.82 3.84
C ARG A 76 12.25 2.93 3.36
N LEU A 77 11.76 1.95 2.65
CA LEU A 77 10.34 1.84 2.32
C LEU A 77 9.69 0.73 3.14
N ASP A 78 8.40 0.51 2.96
CA ASP A 78 7.67 -0.43 3.80
C ASP A 78 7.84 -1.87 3.33
N ARG A 79 7.64 -2.18 2.04
CA ARG A 79 7.68 -3.57 1.55
C ARG A 79 8.23 -3.73 0.15
N TRP A 80 8.80 -4.92 -0.09
CA TRP A 80 8.95 -5.50 -1.42
C TRP A 80 7.75 -6.40 -1.73
N LEU A 81 7.12 -6.20 -2.88
CA LEU A 81 6.04 -7.06 -3.38
C LEU A 81 6.41 -7.61 -4.76
N LEU A 82 6.49 -8.93 -4.89
CA LEU A 82 6.64 -9.59 -6.17
C LEU A 82 5.26 -9.79 -6.80
N ALA A 83 5.10 -9.38 -8.04
CA ALA A 83 3.91 -9.60 -8.85
C ALA A 83 4.31 -10.35 -10.13
N ASP A 84 3.70 -11.51 -10.33
CA ASP A 84 3.91 -12.35 -11.50
C ASP A 84 2.63 -12.26 -12.36
N ALA A 85 2.75 -11.62 -13.53
CA ALA A 85 1.65 -11.61 -14.51
C ALA A 85 1.55 -13.00 -15.14
N SER A 86 0.35 -13.59 -15.16
CA SER A 86 0.10 -14.93 -15.67
C SER A 86 0.42 -15.09 -17.15
N ASP A 87 0.28 -14.00 -17.92
CA ASP A 87 0.16 -14.10 -19.38
C ASP A 87 1.49 -13.84 -20.12
N ASP A 88 2.38 -13.00 -19.55
CA ASP A 88 3.59 -12.53 -20.24
C ASP A 88 4.91 -13.04 -19.64
N HIS A 89 4.85 -13.88 -18.60
CA HIS A 89 6.01 -14.20 -17.72
C HIS A 89 6.74 -12.96 -17.20
N LYS A 90 6.12 -11.78 -17.30
CA LYS A 90 6.70 -10.52 -16.87
C LYS A 90 6.60 -10.44 -15.37
N ARG A 91 7.76 -10.49 -14.74
CA ARG A 91 7.92 -10.27 -13.32
C ARG A 91 8.01 -8.77 -13.05
N THR A 92 7.25 -8.31 -12.07
CA THR A 92 7.36 -6.94 -11.53
C THR A 92 7.68 -7.00 -10.05
N VAL A 93 8.65 -6.21 -9.62
CA VAL A 93 9.07 -6.09 -8.23
C VAL A 93 8.70 -4.70 -7.75
N TYR A 94 7.59 -4.58 -7.04
CA TYR A 94 7.16 -3.30 -6.50
C TYR A 94 7.97 -2.93 -5.26
N GLN A 95 8.53 -1.72 -5.27
CA GLN A 95 9.05 -1.07 -4.07
C GLN A 95 7.95 -0.19 -3.48
N VAL A 96 7.36 -0.65 -2.37
CA VAL A 96 6.10 -0.13 -1.86
C VAL A 96 6.30 0.78 -0.66
N GLU A 97 5.73 1.97 -0.73
CA GLU A 97 5.52 2.87 0.42
C GLU A 97 4.03 2.97 0.74
N VAL A 98 3.65 2.72 1.99
CA VAL A 98 2.29 2.76 2.51
C VAL A 98 2.08 4.00 3.38
N LYS A 99 1.08 4.80 3.04
CA LYS A 99 0.67 6.00 3.76
C LYS A 99 -0.75 5.87 4.28
N ASN A 100 -0.84 5.49 5.56
CA ASN A 100 -2.08 5.35 6.30
C ASN A 100 -2.60 6.68 6.88
N TRP A 101 -2.46 7.76 6.12
CA TRP A 101 -2.96 9.06 6.55
C TRP A 101 -4.49 9.05 6.48
N SER A 102 -5.14 9.02 7.64
CA SER A 102 -6.60 8.99 7.79
C SER A 102 -7.21 10.39 7.72
N ALA A 103 -8.53 10.49 7.84
CA ALA A 103 -9.22 11.76 8.03
C ALA A 103 -8.83 12.48 9.34
N THR A 104 -8.36 11.75 10.35
CA THR A 104 -7.92 12.30 11.65
C THR A 104 -6.45 12.70 11.68
N ALA A 105 -5.68 12.46 10.61
CA ALA A 105 -4.29 12.88 10.52
C ALA A 105 -4.17 14.41 10.34
N ILE A 106 -2.97 14.97 10.55
CA ILE A 106 -2.70 16.39 10.24
C ILE A 106 -2.91 16.61 8.74
N GLY A 107 -3.80 17.55 8.36
CA GLY A 107 -4.22 17.76 6.96
C GLY A 107 -5.24 16.72 6.45
N GLY A 108 -5.75 15.88 7.35
CA GLY A 108 -6.88 14.99 7.14
C GLY A 108 -8.15 15.76 6.78
N LYS A 109 -9.02 15.10 6.04
CA LYS A 109 -10.27 15.62 5.49
C LYS A 109 -11.18 14.41 5.37
N GLU A 110 -12.38 14.60 5.86
CA GLU A 110 -13.40 13.59 5.89
C GLU A 110 -13.93 13.27 4.50
N LEU A 111 -14.21 11.99 4.28
CA LEU A 111 -14.98 11.50 3.14
C LEU A 111 -15.96 10.45 3.62
N ARG A 112 -17.21 10.85 3.87
CA ARG A 112 -18.23 9.92 4.35
C ARG A 112 -18.42 8.72 3.41
N VAL A 113 -18.80 7.59 3.99
CA VAL A 113 -19.04 6.34 3.23
C VAL A 113 -20.20 6.52 2.25
N ASP A 114 -21.20 7.31 2.63
CA ASP A 114 -22.41 7.63 1.87
C ASP A 114 -22.29 8.91 1.00
N ALA A 115 -21.06 9.43 0.82
CA ALA A 115 -20.85 10.64 0.03
C ALA A 115 -21.28 10.43 -1.44
N PRO A 116 -21.96 11.40 -2.08
CA PRO A 116 -22.32 11.31 -3.49
C PRO A 116 -21.10 11.14 -4.40
N ASP A 117 -21.24 10.46 -5.53
CA ASP A 117 -20.14 10.20 -6.46
C ASP A 117 -19.42 11.47 -6.94
N SER A 118 -20.16 12.57 -7.14
CA SER A 118 -19.58 13.88 -7.51
C SER A 118 -18.67 14.44 -6.41
N THR A 119 -19.04 14.23 -5.15
CA THR A 119 -18.22 14.59 -3.98
C THR A 119 -16.99 13.70 -3.90
N VAL A 120 -17.13 12.39 -4.07
CA VAL A 120 -16.00 11.43 -4.06
C VAL A 120 -15.01 11.76 -5.18
N ARG A 121 -15.49 12.00 -6.39
CA ARG A 121 -14.68 12.40 -7.56
C ARG A 121 -13.89 13.68 -7.30
N SER A 122 -14.52 14.69 -6.71
CA SER A 122 -13.86 15.96 -6.38
C SER A 122 -12.80 15.77 -5.30
N PHE A 123 -13.11 14.97 -4.27
CA PHE A 123 -12.18 14.63 -3.19
C PHE A 123 -10.93 13.94 -3.72
N ARG A 124 -11.08 12.95 -4.62
CA ARG A 124 -9.95 12.23 -5.23
C ARG A 124 -8.95 13.16 -5.92
N LYS A 125 -9.46 14.12 -6.71
CA LYS A 125 -8.62 15.12 -7.40
C LYS A 125 -7.92 16.03 -6.41
N GLU A 126 -8.66 16.56 -5.44
CA GLU A 126 -8.11 17.44 -4.40
C GLU A 126 -6.98 16.74 -3.63
N ARG A 127 -7.19 15.48 -3.24
CA ARG A 127 -6.17 14.69 -2.55
C ARG A 127 -4.95 14.40 -3.39
N TRP A 128 -5.13 14.16 -4.68
CA TRP A 128 -4.00 14.05 -5.60
C TRP A 128 -3.19 15.35 -5.63
N LEU A 129 -3.83 16.49 -5.88
CA LEU A 129 -3.17 17.80 -6.01
C LEU A 129 -2.49 18.27 -4.72
N SER A 130 -3.01 17.86 -3.55
CA SER A 130 -2.37 18.18 -2.26
C SER A 130 -1.10 17.37 -2.00
N HIS A 131 -0.81 16.33 -2.78
CA HIS A 131 0.36 15.46 -2.59
C HIS A 131 1.32 15.47 -3.78
N TRP A 132 0.80 15.68 -4.98
CA TRP A 132 1.59 15.75 -6.21
C TRP A 132 1.69 17.20 -6.68
N ASP A 133 2.92 17.65 -6.91
CA ASP A 133 3.21 18.91 -7.56
C ASP A 133 3.46 18.64 -9.05
N ALA A 134 2.45 18.88 -9.88
CA ALA A 134 2.52 18.61 -11.32
C ALA A 134 3.54 19.52 -12.01
N ASP A 135 3.67 20.77 -11.56
CA ASP A 135 4.59 21.76 -12.15
C ASP A 135 6.04 21.39 -11.86
N GLN A 136 6.31 20.85 -10.67
CA GLN A 136 7.64 20.42 -10.25
C GLN A 136 7.93 18.93 -10.53
N GLY A 137 6.94 18.17 -11.00
CA GLY A 137 7.06 16.73 -11.27
C GLY A 137 7.50 15.91 -10.05
N ARG A 138 7.07 16.29 -8.84
CA ARG A 138 7.49 15.64 -7.59
C ARG A 138 6.38 15.57 -6.54
N PHE A 139 6.54 14.66 -5.58
CA PHE A 139 5.73 14.68 -4.38
C PHE A 139 6.04 15.92 -3.53
N ARG A 140 4.99 16.54 -2.97
CA ARG A 140 5.11 17.68 -2.04
C ARG A 140 5.73 17.28 -0.69
N TYR A 141 5.63 16.00 -0.33
CA TYR A 141 6.16 15.46 0.92
C TYR A 141 7.28 14.46 0.64
N GLU A 142 8.47 14.75 1.15
CA GLU A 142 9.67 13.91 0.98
C GLU A 142 9.46 12.48 1.49
N ILE A 143 8.71 12.32 2.60
CA ILE A 143 8.37 11.01 3.17
C ILE A 143 7.58 10.10 2.22
N VAL A 144 6.95 10.67 1.19
CA VAL A 144 6.35 9.92 0.07
C VAL A 144 7.32 9.85 -1.09
N GLY A 145 7.98 10.98 -1.41
CA GLY A 145 8.92 11.11 -2.53
C GLY A 145 10.03 10.07 -2.55
N LYS A 146 10.50 9.61 -1.38
CA LYS A 146 11.50 8.54 -1.26
C LYS A 146 11.12 7.23 -1.97
N VAL A 147 9.84 7.00 -2.29
CA VAL A 147 9.40 5.86 -3.11
C VAL A 147 10.05 5.86 -4.49
N LEU A 148 10.48 7.02 -4.99
CA LEU A 148 11.17 7.17 -6.28
C LEU A 148 12.69 7.00 -6.16
N ASP A 149 13.22 6.73 -4.97
CA ASP A 149 14.63 6.40 -4.79
C ASP A 149 14.90 4.94 -5.10
N ARG A 150 16.07 4.65 -5.66
CA ARG A 150 16.46 3.28 -5.98
C ARG A 150 16.79 2.51 -4.70
N MET A 151 16.05 1.43 -4.48
CA MET A 151 16.31 0.51 -3.38
C MET A 151 17.26 -0.61 -3.83
N LYS A 152 18.07 -1.11 -2.89
CA LYS A 152 18.91 -2.28 -3.10
C LYS A 152 18.02 -3.51 -3.23
N LEU A 153 18.14 -4.19 -4.37
CA LEU A 153 17.40 -5.41 -4.66
C LEU A 153 17.75 -6.52 -3.67
N PRO A 154 16.76 -7.30 -3.19
CA PRO A 154 17.02 -8.49 -2.41
C PRO A 154 17.69 -9.56 -3.29
N ALA A 155 18.68 -10.27 -2.75
CA ALA A 155 19.36 -11.38 -3.43
C ALA A 155 18.82 -12.76 -3.02
N GLN A 156 18.05 -12.80 -1.92
CA GLN A 156 17.49 -14.01 -1.35
C GLN A 156 16.06 -13.74 -0.88
N MET A 157 15.22 -14.77 -0.92
CA MET A 157 13.88 -14.74 -0.34
C MET A 157 13.47 -16.13 0.16
N ASP A 158 12.52 -16.17 1.07
CA ASP A 158 11.90 -17.44 1.46
C ASP A 158 11.08 -18.00 0.29
N ASP A 159 11.22 -19.29 0.05
CA ASP A 159 10.39 -20.03 -0.90
C ASP A 159 9.00 -20.33 -0.31
N VAL A 160 8.16 -21.07 -1.05
CA VAL A 160 6.80 -21.43 -0.60
C VAL A 160 6.78 -22.31 0.65
N SER A 161 7.90 -22.97 0.98
CA SER A 161 8.07 -23.76 2.20
C SER A 161 8.62 -22.94 3.38
N GLY A 162 8.97 -21.66 3.15
CA GLY A 162 9.62 -20.80 4.14
C GLY A 162 11.14 -20.97 4.22
N LYS A 163 11.76 -21.72 3.30
CA LYS A 163 13.20 -21.89 3.26
C LYS A 163 13.84 -20.74 2.52
N LEU A 164 14.86 -20.11 3.12
CA LEU A 164 15.61 -19.05 2.48
C LEU A 164 16.41 -19.59 1.29
N THR A 165 16.20 -19.01 0.11
CA THR A 165 16.84 -19.41 -1.14
C THR A 165 17.37 -18.20 -1.91
N ALA A 166 18.33 -18.44 -2.81
CA ALA A 166 18.78 -17.40 -3.75
C ALA A 166 17.68 -17.15 -4.79
N ILE A 167 17.48 -15.87 -5.15
CA ILE A 167 16.53 -15.49 -6.19
C ILE A 167 17.12 -15.84 -7.55
N SER A 168 16.46 -16.73 -8.29
CA SER A 168 16.90 -17.19 -9.61
C SER A 168 15.76 -17.11 -10.64
N PRO A 169 15.94 -16.41 -11.77
CA PRO A 169 17.05 -15.50 -12.05
C PRO A 169 17.06 -14.31 -11.06
N PRO A 170 18.23 -13.70 -10.78
CA PRO A 170 18.32 -12.50 -9.95
C PRO A 170 17.47 -11.38 -10.54
N PHE A 171 16.80 -10.61 -9.68
CA PHE A 171 16.04 -9.45 -10.11
C PHE A 171 16.93 -8.43 -10.82
N GLN A 172 16.38 -7.83 -11.86
CA GLN A 172 16.96 -6.75 -12.64
C GLN A 172 16.34 -5.42 -12.25
N GLN A 173 17.11 -4.33 -12.33
CA GLN A 173 16.59 -2.99 -12.01
C GLN A 173 15.44 -2.55 -12.94
N ALA A 174 15.34 -3.12 -14.14
CA ALA A 174 14.25 -2.88 -15.08
C ALA A 174 12.92 -3.55 -14.67
N GLU A 175 12.96 -4.51 -13.75
CA GLU A 175 11.75 -5.15 -13.20
C GLU A 175 11.16 -4.37 -12.01
N VAL A 176 11.88 -3.35 -11.51
CA VAL A 176 11.45 -2.58 -10.35
C VAL A 176 10.52 -1.45 -10.76
N GLU A 177 9.36 -1.39 -10.12
CA GLU A 177 8.39 -0.32 -10.30
C GLU A 177 8.08 0.33 -8.93
N PRO A 178 8.15 1.66 -8.79
CA PRO A 178 7.73 2.35 -7.57
C PRO A 178 6.21 2.25 -7.38
N LEU A 179 5.77 2.05 -6.14
CA LEU A 179 4.34 2.02 -5.82
C LEU A 179 4.06 2.71 -4.49
N VAL A 180 3.12 3.67 -4.50
CA VAL A 180 2.61 4.30 -3.28
C VAL A 180 1.21 3.82 -2.98
N CYS A 181 0.98 3.30 -1.79
CA CYS A 181 -0.36 3.03 -1.27
C CYS A 181 -0.81 4.20 -0.40
N PHE A 182 -1.86 4.90 -0.80
CA PHE A 182 -2.54 5.89 0.04
C PHE A 182 -3.79 5.30 0.65
N TRP A 183 -4.03 5.62 1.93
CA TRP A 183 -5.30 5.31 2.57
C TRP A 183 -6.46 6.01 1.83
N TRP A 184 -6.35 7.32 1.60
CA TRP A 184 -7.43 8.13 1.03
C TRP A 184 -7.87 7.67 -0.37
N ALA A 185 -9.11 8.02 -0.70
CA ALA A 185 -9.60 8.06 -2.07
C ALA A 185 -8.79 9.11 -2.85
N THR A 186 -8.01 8.67 -3.85
CA THR A 186 -7.15 9.56 -4.64
C THR A 186 -7.05 9.10 -6.09
N HIS A 187 -7.10 10.05 -7.02
CA HIS A 187 -6.91 9.81 -8.45
C HIS A 187 -6.66 11.15 -9.16
N HIS A 188 -5.71 11.20 -10.09
CA HIS A 188 -5.32 12.46 -10.74
C HIS A 188 -6.46 13.12 -11.53
N SER A 189 -7.31 12.33 -12.17
CA SER A 189 -8.52 12.78 -12.90
C SER A 189 -9.82 12.54 -12.13
N GLY A 190 -9.76 12.06 -10.88
CA GLY A 190 -10.94 11.80 -10.05
C GLY A 190 -11.71 10.52 -10.37
N GLU A 191 -11.25 9.70 -11.31
CA GLU A 191 -11.83 8.40 -11.62
C GLU A 191 -11.77 7.44 -10.43
N ASP A 192 -12.55 6.37 -10.48
CA ASP A 192 -12.69 5.37 -9.41
C ASP A 192 -11.65 4.25 -9.45
N GLU A 193 -10.73 4.29 -10.42
CA GLU A 193 -9.61 3.36 -10.50
C GLU A 193 -8.82 3.36 -9.18
N SER A 194 -8.61 2.15 -8.67
CA SER A 194 -7.98 1.94 -7.37
C SER A 194 -6.48 1.75 -7.47
N LEU A 195 -5.99 1.22 -8.60
CA LEU A 195 -4.58 1.04 -8.90
C LEU A 195 -4.30 1.61 -10.29
N PHE A 196 -3.56 2.70 -10.37
CA PHE A 196 -3.26 3.36 -11.65
C PHE A 196 -1.78 3.71 -11.74
N ARG A 197 -1.27 3.82 -12.97
CA ARG A 197 0.09 4.27 -13.25
C ARG A 197 0.10 5.75 -13.59
N TYR A 198 0.92 6.52 -12.88
CA TYR A 198 1.15 7.92 -13.16
C TYR A 198 2.49 8.13 -13.88
N PRO A 199 2.50 8.68 -15.11
CA PRO A 199 3.75 8.94 -15.84
C PRO A 199 4.50 10.14 -15.24
N LEU A 200 5.82 10.05 -15.19
CA LEU A 200 6.67 11.17 -14.82
C LEU A 200 7.02 11.99 -16.07
N VAL A 201 7.01 13.31 -15.94
CA VAL A 201 7.40 14.23 -17.03
C VAL A 201 8.87 14.02 -17.42
N HIS A 202 9.71 13.79 -16.42
CA HIS A 202 11.13 13.44 -16.59
C HIS A 202 11.47 12.21 -15.75
N PRO A 203 12.39 11.34 -16.22
CA PRO A 203 12.79 10.17 -15.44
C PRO A 203 13.40 10.57 -14.09
N VAL A 204 12.93 9.97 -13.01
CA VAL A 204 13.48 10.16 -11.65
C VAL A 204 14.19 8.88 -11.24
N ASN A 205 15.50 8.95 -11.03
CA ASN A 205 16.33 7.77 -10.73
C ASN A 205 16.11 6.59 -11.71
N GLY A 206 15.87 6.90 -12.99
CA GLY A 206 15.60 5.93 -14.05
C GLY A 206 14.18 5.35 -14.06
N PHE A 207 13.27 5.81 -13.20
CA PHE A 207 11.85 5.48 -13.28
C PHE A 207 11.13 6.43 -14.23
N MET A 208 10.31 5.87 -15.13
CA MET A 208 9.50 6.63 -16.09
C MET A 208 8.11 7.00 -15.55
N GLY A 209 7.74 6.43 -14.41
CA GLY A 209 6.42 6.53 -13.81
C GLY A 209 6.42 5.81 -12.47
N PHE A 210 5.30 5.87 -11.79
CA PHE A 210 5.06 5.11 -10.56
C PHE A 210 3.60 4.69 -10.48
N TRP A 211 3.35 3.67 -9.69
CA TRP A 211 2.01 3.18 -9.39
C TRP A 211 1.45 3.87 -8.15
N VAL A 212 0.14 4.09 -8.17
CA VAL A 212 -0.61 4.63 -7.04
C VAL A 212 -1.74 3.67 -6.75
N PHE A 213 -1.76 3.17 -5.53
CA PHE A 213 -2.86 2.38 -5.00
C PHE A 213 -3.65 3.21 -3.98
N SER A 214 -4.95 3.36 -4.19
CA SER A 214 -5.87 4.04 -3.29
C SER A 214 -6.70 3.00 -2.54
N MET A 215 -6.40 2.81 -1.26
CA MET A 215 -7.07 1.81 -0.42
C MET A 215 -8.57 2.13 -0.26
N SER A 216 -8.93 3.39 -0.02
CA SER A 216 -10.33 3.79 0.12
C SER A 216 -11.09 3.70 -1.21
N ASN A 217 -10.48 4.01 -2.38
CA ASN A 217 -11.12 3.70 -3.66
C ASN A 217 -11.38 2.20 -3.81
N TYR A 218 -10.38 1.37 -3.47
CA TYR A 218 -10.51 -0.08 -3.57
C TYR A 218 -11.64 -0.60 -2.69
N LEU A 219 -11.65 -0.24 -1.41
CA LEU A 219 -12.69 -0.65 -0.47
C LEU A 219 -14.08 -0.19 -0.90
N ARG A 220 -14.22 1.02 -1.46
CA ARG A 220 -15.50 1.52 -2.00
C ARG A 220 -15.98 0.77 -3.25
N SER A 221 -15.08 0.11 -3.97
CA SER A 221 -15.43 -0.75 -5.12
C SER A 221 -15.90 -2.16 -4.72
N ILE A 222 -15.67 -2.57 -3.46
CA ILE A 222 -16.04 -3.90 -2.98
C ILE A 222 -17.52 -3.91 -2.60
N GLN A 223 -18.26 -4.88 -3.15
CA GLN A 223 -19.68 -5.09 -2.84
C GLN A 223 -19.90 -5.94 -1.58
N ASP A 224 -18.94 -6.80 -1.25
CA ASP A 224 -18.99 -7.64 -0.05
C ASP A 224 -18.97 -6.77 1.21
N THR A 225 -19.74 -7.19 2.23
CA THR A 225 -19.73 -6.52 3.54
C THR A 225 -18.43 -6.84 4.29
N GLU A 226 -17.93 -8.06 4.13
CA GLU A 226 -16.73 -8.54 4.79
C GLU A 226 -15.75 -9.11 3.79
N ILE A 227 -14.46 -8.90 4.05
CA ILE A 227 -13.38 -9.48 3.28
C ILE A 227 -12.36 -10.14 4.20
N GLU A 228 -11.80 -11.25 3.74
CA GLU A 228 -10.66 -11.89 4.39
C GLU A 228 -9.35 -11.36 3.79
N LEU A 229 -8.42 -11.00 4.66
CA LEU A 229 -7.09 -10.52 4.30
C LEU A 229 -6.00 -11.31 5.03
N GLU A 230 -5.01 -11.73 4.25
CA GLU A 230 -3.80 -12.39 4.75
C GLU A 230 -2.84 -11.36 5.33
N MET A 231 -2.91 -11.14 6.64
CA MET A 231 -2.05 -10.20 7.38
C MET A 231 -1.31 -10.88 8.54
N PRO A 232 -0.38 -11.81 8.26
CA PRO A 232 0.24 -12.65 9.29
C PRO A 232 0.97 -11.84 10.39
N SER A 233 1.63 -10.73 10.05
CA SER A 233 2.31 -9.88 11.04
C SER A 233 1.32 -9.16 11.94
N ALA A 234 0.23 -8.64 11.36
CA ALA A 234 -0.83 -7.97 12.12
C ALA A 234 -1.57 -8.94 13.04
N ALA A 235 -1.93 -10.13 12.54
CA ALA A 235 -2.56 -11.18 13.33
C ALA A 235 -1.69 -11.55 14.54
N ARG A 236 -0.37 -11.68 14.35
CA ARG A 236 0.57 -11.94 15.45
C ARG A 236 0.63 -10.79 16.46
N ARG A 237 0.61 -9.53 16.02
CA ARG A 237 0.58 -8.37 16.92
C ARG A 237 -0.72 -8.34 17.75
N ILE A 238 -1.87 -8.60 17.12
CA ILE A 238 -3.17 -8.69 17.82
C ILE A 238 -3.16 -9.81 18.86
N GLN A 239 -2.62 -10.99 18.52
CA GLN A 239 -2.47 -12.09 19.47
C GLN A 239 -1.63 -11.67 20.68
N TRP A 240 -0.51 -10.98 20.48
CA TRP A 240 0.30 -10.46 21.57
C TRP A 240 -0.45 -9.45 22.43
N LEU A 241 -1.20 -8.52 21.84
CA LEU A 241 -2.02 -7.56 22.58
C LEU A 241 -3.04 -8.27 23.48
N ASN A 242 -3.75 -9.27 22.95
CA ASN A 242 -4.73 -10.06 23.72
C ASN A 242 -4.08 -10.89 24.85
N GLN A 243 -2.82 -11.29 24.69
CA GLN A 243 -2.10 -12.02 25.75
C GLN A 243 -1.63 -11.10 26.87
N LEU A 244 -1.22 -9.87 26.53
CA LEU A 244 -0.70 -8.88 27.48
C LEU A 244 -1.82 -8.17 28.27
N PHE A 245 -2.97 -7.94 27.63
CA PHE A 245 -4.11 -7.24 28.21
C PHE A 245 -5.31 -8.21 28.25
N LYS A 246 -5.69 -8.64 29.46
CA LYS A 246 -6.81 -9.56 29.72
C LYS A 246 -7.97 -8.83 30.36
#